data_AF-A0A7C3IJR8-F1
#
_entry.id   AF-A0A7C3IJR8-F1
#
_cell.length_a   1.000
_cell.length_b   1.000
_cell.length_c   1.000
_cell.angle_alpha   90.00
_cell.angle_beta   90.00
_cell.angle_gamma   90.00
#
_symmetry.space_group_name_H-M   'P 1'
#
loop_
_entity.id
_entity.type
_entity.pdbx_description
1 polymer ?
#
loop_
_entity_poly.entity_id
_entity_poly.type
_entity_poly.pdbx_seq_one_letter_code
_entity_poly.pdbx_strand_id
1 'polypeptide(L)'
;MAKILVIYHSQQYGKTKEIATAIADGARETGADVEMINTNERRVTLNEFMSADAVAIGTPDYYSYVAGTIKTFFDDLYLWDKAGKAVA
;
A
#
# COMPACT_ATOMS: atom_id res chain seq x y z
N MET A 1 -1.61 -18.71 -7.77
CA MET A 1 -0.52 -18.12 -6.96
C MET A 1 -1.16 -17.00 -6.15
N ALA A 2 -0.94 -16.94 -4.83
CA ALA A 2 -1.50 -15.84 -4.04
C ALA A 2 -0.86 -14.52 -4.50
N LYS A 3 -1.67 -13.49 -4.72
CA LYS A 3 -1.20 -12.15 -5.09
C LYS A 3 -1.12 -11.28 -3.84
N ILE A 4 0.07 -10.79 -3.53
CA ILE A 4 0.31 -9.93 -2.37
C ILE A 4 0.72 -8.56 -2.87
N LEU A 5 0.05 -7.54 -2.36
CA LEU A 5 0.38 -6.15 -2.64
C LEU A 5 1.05 -5.50 -1.43
N VAL A 6 2.29 -5.05 -1.58
CA VAL A 6 3.02 -4.31 -0.55
C VAL A 6 2.99 -2.83 -0.89
N ILE A 7 2.10 -2.10 -0.22
CA ILE A 7 1.95 -0.66 -0.36
C ILE A 7 2.82 0.00 0.70
N TYR A 8 3.65 0.97 0.32
CA TYR A 8 4.43 1.70 1.30
C TYR A 8 4.63 3.16 0.93
N HIS A 9 4.99 3.98 1.90
CA HIS A 9 5.57 5.29 1.66
C HIS A 9 7.03 5.29 2.14
N SER A 10 7.95 5.69 1.27
CA SER A 10 9.32 5.92 1.66
C SER A 10 9.92 7.09 0.86
N GLN A 11 10.60 7.98 1.58
CA GLN A 11 11.29 9.15 1.02
C GLN A 11 12.79 9.09 1.37
N GLN A 12 13.35 10.18 1.90
CA GLN A 12 14.78 10.48 1.97
C GLN A 12 15.64 9.42 2.66
N TYR A 13 15.13 8.76 3.71
CA TYR A 13 15.92 7.80 4.51
C TYR A 13 15.69 6.32 4.17
N GLY A 14 14.73 6.00 3.30
CA GLY A 14 14.56 4.62 2.80
C GLY A 14 14.08 3.56 3.80
N LYS A 15 13.92 3.87 5.09
CA LYS A 15 13.70 2.83 6.14
C LYS A 15 12.44 2.01 5.96
N THR A 16 11.33 2.63 5.57
CA THR A 16 10.10 1.89 5.28
C THR A 16 10.27 0.99 4.05
N LYS A 17 11.07 1.42 3.05
CA LYS A 17 11.39 0.58 1.89
C LYS A 17 12.20 -0.66 2.29
N GLU A 18 13.18 -0.52 3.19
CA GLU A 18 13.95 -1.66 3.71
C GLU A 18 13.02 -2.73 4.34
N ILE A 19 12.05 -2.30 5.14
CA ILE A 19 11.05 -3.20 5.76
C ILE A 19 10.11 -3.80 4.69
N ALA A 20 9.60 -2.97 3.77
CA ALA A 20 8.71 -3.42 2.70
C ALA A 20 9.37 -4.47 1.81
N THR A 21 10.66 -4.32 1.50
CA THR A 21 11.46 -5.30 0.77
C THR A 21 11.57 -6.62 1.54
N ALA A 22 11.87 -6.59 2.84
CA ALA A 22 11.95 -7.80 3.66
C ALA A 22 10.62 -8.56 3.72
N ILE A 23 9.49 -7.84 3.82
CA ILE A 23 8.14 -8.44 3.74
C ILE A 23 7.92 -9.08 2.37
N ALA A 24 8.26 -8.36 1.30
CA ALA A 24 8.06 -8.85 -0.06
C ALA A 24 8.91 -10.09 -0.35
N ASP A 25 10.15 -10.12 0.11
CA ASP A 25 11.06 -11.25 -0.07
C ASP A 25 10.56 -12.48 0.69
N GLY A 26 10.15 -12.33 1.96
CA GLY A 26 9.53 -13.43 2.71
C GLY A 26 8.24 -13.96 2.07
N ALA A 27 7.42 -13.08 1.48
CA ALA A 27 6.23 -13.48 0.73
C ALA A 27 6.58 -14.24 -0.58
N ARG A 28 7.62 -13.81 -1.30
CA ARG A 28 8.10 -14.50 -2.50
C ARG A 28 8.64 -15.90 -2.18
N GLU A 29 9.28 -16.08 -1.03
CA GLU A 29 9.79 -17.39 -0.58
C GLU A 29 8.67 -18.43 -0.39
N THR A 30 7.43 -18.00 -0.12
CA THR A 30 6.27 -18.92 -0.07
C THR A 30 5.69 -19.25 -1.46
N GLY A 31 6.29 -18.72 -2.53
CA GLY A 31 5.80 -18.83 -3.89
C GLY A 31 4.63 -17.89 -4.21
N ALA A 32 4.46 -16.78 -3.49
CA ALA A 32 3.46 -15.75 -3.83
C ALA A 32 3.95 -14.82 -4.96
N ASP A 33 3.00 -14.26 -5.71
CA ASP A 33 3.23 -13.17 -6.66
C ASP A 33 3.15 -11.85 -5.90
N VAL A 34 4.23 -11.07 -5.89
CA VAL A 34 4.35 -9.90 -5.01
C VAL A 34 4.67 -8.63 -5.78
N GLU A 35 3.73 -7.70 -5.75
CA GLU A 35 3.89 -6.34 -6.25
C GLU A 35 4.19 -5.36 -5.10
N MET A 36 5.09 -4.41 -5.36
CA MET A 36 5.46 -3.38 -4.40
C MET A 36 5.16 -1.99 -4.99
N ILE A 37 4.44 -1.14 -4.25
CA ILE A 37 4.13 0.23 -4.69
C ILE A 37 4.58 1.23 -3.63
N ASN A 38 5.51 2.11 -4.02
CA ASN A 38 5.84 3.30 -3.24
C ASN A 38 4.84 4.42 -3.57
N THR A 39 3.96 4.74 -2.63
CA THR A 39 2.96 5.81 -2.78
C THR A 39 3.56 7.21 -2.90
N ASN A 40 4.85 7.36 -2.59
CA ASN A 40 5.59 8.60 -2.88
C ASN A 40 5.92 8.78 -4.37
N GLU A 41 5.83 7.71 -5.18
CA GLU A 41 6.14 7.71 -6.61
C GLU A 41 4.88 7.73 -7.48
N ARG A 42 3.82 7.01 -7.06
CA ARG A 42 2.52 6.98 -7.76
C ARG A 42 1.38 6.57 -6.82
N ARG A 43 0.13 6.84 -7.24
CA ARG A 43 -1.06 6.29 -6.57
C ARG A 43 -1.23 4.79 -6.87
N VAL A 44 -1.87 4.10 -5.93
CA VAL A 44 -2.39 2.73 -6.11
C VAL A 44 -3.75 2.83 -6.78
N THR A 45 -4.03 2.01 -7.78
CA THR A 45 -5.33 1.95 -8.46
C THR A 45 -6.28 0.96 -7.78
N LEU A 46 -7.58 1.15 -7.97
CA LEU A 46 -8.59 0.22 -7.45
C LEU A 46 -8.37 -1.21 -7.96
N ASN A 47 -8.00 -1.37 -9.24
CA ASN A 47 -7.79 -2.68 -9.84
C ASN A 47 -6.59 -3.41 -9.21
N GLU A 48 -5.47 -2.71 -8.98
CA GLU A 48 -4.30 -3.28 -8.29
C GLU A 48 -4.70 -3.77 -6.90
N PHE A 49 -5.40 -2.93 -6.13
CA PHE A 49 -5.87 -3.27 -4.79
C PHE A 49 -6.84 -4.46 -4.78
N MET A 50 -7.87 -4.44 -5.64
CA MET A 50 -8.90 -5.48 -5.70
C MET A 50 -8.38 -6.82 -6.26
N SER A 51 -7.24 -6.80 -6.96
CA SER A 51 -6.63 -8.02 -7.50
C SER A 51 -5.76 -8.79 -6.50
N ALA A 52 -5.47 -8.18 -5.35
CA ALA A 52 -4.63 -8.78 -4.32
C ALA A 52 -5.44 -9.66 -3.36
N ASP A 53 -4.89 -10.80 -2.98
CA ASP A 53 -5.44 -11.69 -1.94
C ASP A 53 -5.07 -11.19 -0.53
N ALA A 54 -3.95 -10.47 -0.42
CA ALA A 54 -3.50 -9.86 0.83
C ALA A 54 -2.72 -8.56 0.56
N VAL A 55 -2.79 -7.64 1.53
CA VAL A 55 -2.14 -6.33 1.43
C VAL A 55 -1.33 -6.05 2.70
N ALA A 56 -0.07 -5.66 2.52
CA ALA A 56 0.77 -5.10 3.58
C ALA A 56 0.93 -3.60 3.35
N ILE A 57 0.75 -2.79 4.41
CA ILE A 57 0.83 -1.33 4.33
C ILE A 57 1.91 -0.83 5.29
N GLY A 58 2.93 -0.15 4.75
CA GLY A 58 4.04 0.43 5.52
C GLY A 58 4.13 1.95 5.37
N THR A 59 4.37 2.67 6.47
CA THR A 59 4.56 4.12 6.45
C THR A 59 5.56 4.53 7.53
N PRO A 60 6.39 5.56 7.32
CA PRO A 60 7.06 6.20 8.44
C PRO A 60 6.02 6.82 9.38
N ASP A 61 6.41 6.97 10.65
CA ASP A 61 5.69 7.81 11.61
C ASP A 61 6.01 9.28 11.31
N TYR A 62 5.01 10.02 10.86
CA TYR A 62 5.06 11.47 10.70
C TYR A 62 4.14 12.12 11.71
N TYR A 63 4.69 12.45 12.87
CA TYR A 63 3.97 13.08 14.00
C TYR A 63 2.81 12.22 14.52
N SER A 64 3.08 10.94 14.83
CA SER A 64 2.05 9.97 15.25
C SER A 64 0.96 9.74 14.19
N TYR A 65 1.32 9.94 12.93
CA TYR A 65 0.41 9.81 11.80
C TYR A 65 1.08 9.15 10.59
N VAL A 66 0.27 8.67 9.66
CA VAL A 66 0.73 8.07 8.41
C VAL A 66 1.19 9.16 7.43
N ALA A 67 2.05 8.80 6.48
CA ALA A 67 2.41 9.68 5.39
C ALA A 67 1.17 10.09 4.58
N GLY A 68 1.14 11.34 4.10
CA GLY A 68 -0.01 11.91 3.39
C GLY A 68 -0.45 11.09 2.17
N THR A 69 0.48 10.42 1.47
CA THR A 69 0.15 9.56 0.32
C THR A 69 -0.51 8.24 0.72
N ILE A 70 -0.21 7.73 1.91
CA ILE A 70 -0.89 6.55 2.48
C ILE A 70 -2.27 6.96 2.99
N LYS A 71 -2.39 8.13 3.65
CA LYS A 71 -3.71 8.69 3.99
C LYS A 71 -4.57 8.90 2.74
N THR A 72 -3.98 9.42 1.67
CA THR A 72 -4.66 9.59 0.38
C THR A 72 -5.16 8.25 -0.18
N PHE A 73 -4.36 7.19 -0.09
CA PHE A 73 -4.81 5.85 -0.48
C PHE A 73 -6.03 5.38 0.32
N PHE A 74 -6.06 5.60 1.64
CA PHE A 74 -7.24 5.29 2.45
C PHE A 74 -8.47 6.13 2.08
N ASP A 75 -8.27 7.40 1.71
CA ASP A 75 -9.35 8.26 1.21
C ASP A 75 -9.92 7.75 -0.11
N ASP A 76 -9.04 7.34 -1.04
CA ASP A 76 -9.45 6.75 -2.31
C ASP A 76 -10.26 5.46 -2.09
N LEU A 77 -9.84 4.59 -1.17
CA LEU A 77 -10.61 3.39 -0.79
C LEU A 77 -12.02 3.74 -0.27
N TYR A 78 -12.11 4.75 0.61
CA TYR A 78 -13.40 5.19 1.12
C TYR A 78 -14.29 5.76 0.01
N LEU A 79 -13.71 6.58 -0.88
CA LEU A 79 -14.45 7.16 -2.01
C LEU A 79 -14.92 6.09 -2.99
N TRP A 80 -14.12 5.05 -3.25
CA TRP A 80 -14.52 3.91 -4.08
C TRP A 80 -15.67 3.11 -3.43
N ASP A 81 -15.65 2.89 -2.11
CA ASP A 81 -16.77 2.25 -1.38
C ASP A 81 -18.05 3.11 -1.42
N LYS A 82 -17.91 4.44 -1.39
CA LYS A 82 -19.04 5.37 -1.45
C LYS A 82 -19.47 5.73 -2.87
N ALA A 83 -18.81 5.24 -3.91
CA ALA A 83 -19.22 5.52 -5.28
C ALA A 83 -20.68 5.11 -5.50
N GLY A 84 -21.56 6.10 -5.68
CA GLY A 84 -23.02 5.91 -5.80
C GLY A 84 -23.85 6.15 -4.53
N LYS A 85 -23.24 6.59 -3.42
CA LYS A 85 -23.92 7.03 -2.18
C LYS A 85 -23.46 8.45 -1.82
N ALA A 86 -24.35 9.27 -1.27
CA ALA A 86 -23.96 10.58 -0.77
C ALA A 86 -22.96 10.42 0.39
N VAL A 87 -21.81 11.08 0.29
CA VAL A 87 -20.90 11.26 1.42
C VAL A 87 -21.46 12.45 2.21
N ALA A 88 -21.90 12.20 3.43
CA ALA A 88 -22.47 13.22 4.32
C ALA A 88 -21.39 14.18 4.84
#